data_AF-A0A9Q4CSG7-F1
#
_entry.id   AF-A0A9Q4CSG7-F1
#
_cell.length_a   1.000
_cell.length_b   1.000
_cell.length_c   1.000
_cell.angle_alpha   90.00
_cell.angle_beta   90.00
_cell.angle_gamma   90.00
#
_symmetry.space_group_name_H-M   'P 1'
#
loop_
_entity.id
_entity.type
_entity.pdbx_description
1 polymer ?
#
loop_
_entity_poly.entity_id
_entity_poly.type
_entity_poly.pdbx_seq_one_letter_code
_entity_poly.pdbx_strand_id
1 'polypeptide(L)'
;MHTTAILGTSDFSYRKNGKTATFDELFPEFNEGDRIGIVTRSPGGSVGASALLLAAITRFYDFYRPLLGNEPGKLRIYPDYFIFHVGQKQMDHYWMDVWPPNKEVVVEDDPEEILESINDRGITRLLVEDITPSQPTLLRGPKDKHRWQSDTSSPILLAETVASAEQRMVTALAYHPTGQTAHPDVCVTSCQEAERYIRMSIEESENLRPEEREALHTTRDALYSNGQVSESYRSIAVAQAICMLTESTTSGPATRRHMAKW
;
A
#
# COMPACT_ATOMS: atom_id res chain seq x y z
N MET A 1 12.01 -16.32 1.76
CA MET A 1 11.83 -15.74 0.43
C MET A 1 11.13 -16.81 -0.39
N HIS A 2 9.82 -16.66 -0.55
CA HIS A 2 8.96 -17.63 -1.20
C HIS A 2 9.02 -17.49 -2.71
N THR A 3 9.17 -16.27 -3.21
CA THR A 3 8.97 -15.94 -4.63
C THR A 3 10.26 -15.97 -5.46
N THR A 4 11.43 -15.87 -4.84
CA THR A 4 12.72 -15.59 -5.51
C THR A 4 13.14 -16.58 -6.59
N ALA A 5 12.75 -17.85 -6.48
CA ALA A 5 13.09 -18.90 -7.45
C ALA A 5 11.99 -19.16 -8.49
N ILE A 6 10.80 -18.60 -8.29
CA ILE A 6 9.58 -18.97 -9.01
C ILE A 6 9.04 -17.79 -9.83
N LEU A 7 9.20 -16.56 -9.34
CA LEU A 7 8.68 -15.36 -9.97
C LEU A 7 9.79 -14.36 -10.30
N GLY A 8 9.58 -13.61 -11.37
CA GLY A 8 10.29 -12.42 -11.78
C GLY A 8 9.33 -11.35 -12.28
N THR A 9 9.82 -10.12 -12.45
CA THR A 9 8.98 -9.02 -12.95
C THR A 9 8.39 -9.31 -14.33
N SER A 10 9.07 -10.14 -15.15
CA SER A 10 8.59 -10.57 -16.45
C SER A 10 7.40 -11.54 -16.42
N ASP A 11 7.05 -12.10 -15.26
CA ASP A 11 5.88 -12.98 -15.11
C ASP A 11 4.56 -12.20 -14.97
N PHE A 12 4.65 -10.86 -14.95
CA PHE A 12 3.52 -9.96 -14.93
C PHE A 12 3.45 -9.19 -16.24
N SER A 13 2.26 -8.77 -16.63
CA SER A 13 2.08 -7.82 -17.73
C SER A 13 1.46 -6.53 -17.23
N TYR A 14 1.90 -5.42 -17.83
CA TYR A 14 1.55 -4.08 -17.39
C TYR A 14 0.88 -3.32 -18.52
N ARG A 15 -0.12 -2.51 -18.16
CA ARG A 15 -0.69 -1.51 -19.06
C ARG A 15 -0.75 -0.16 -18.36
N LYS A 16 -0.46 0.90 -19.12
CA LYS A 16 -0.63 2.30 -18.72
C LYS A 16 -1.36 3.07 -19.80
N ASN A 17 -2.40 3.82 -19.45
CA ASN A 17 -3.27 4.54 -20.39
C ASN A 17 -3.77 3.67 -21.53
N GLY A 18 -4.14 2.42 -21.20
CA GLY A 18 -4.64 1.42 -22.13
C GLY A 18 -3.60 0.78 -23.05
N LYS A 19 -2.33 1.19 -23.01
CA LYS A 19 -1.23 0.64 -23.81
C LYS A 19 -0.38 -0.33 -23.00
N THR A 20 0.26 -1.29 -23.66
CA THR A 20 1.29 -2.12 -23.03
C THR A 20 2.38 -1.23 -22.45
N ALA A 21 2.81 -1.55 -21.24
CA ALA A 21 3.82 -0.83 -20.49
C ALA A 21 4.82 -1.80 -19.84
N THR A 22 5.84 -1.22 -19.23
CA THR A 22 6.82 -1.88 -18.37
C THR A 22 6.59 -1.51 -16.91
N PHE A 23 7.20 -2.26 -15.99
CA PHE A 23 7.17 -1.91 -14.56
C PHE A 23 7.73 -0.50 -14.31
N ASP A 24 8.84 -0.16 -14.97
CA ASP A 24 9.51 1.15 -14.81
C ASP A 24 8.67 2.32 -15.35
N GLU A 25 7.73 2.07 -16.28
CA GLU A 25 6.75 3.10 -16.70
C GLU A 25 5.63 3.30 -15.68
N LEU A 26 5.33 2.29 -14.84
CA LEU A 26 4.39 2.42 -13.74
C LEU A 26 5.04 3.13 -12.55
N PHE A 27 6.29 2.76 -12.26
CA PHE A 27 7.13 3.37 -11.24
C PHE A 27 8.41 3.93 -11.85
N PRO A 28 8.40 5.19 -12.29
CA PRO A 28 9.59 5.85 -12.83
C PRO A 28 10.76 5.81 -11.84
N GLU A 29 11.95 5.59 -12.39
CA GLU A 29 13.23 5.62 -11.65
C GLU A 29 13.28 4.64 -10.46
N PHE A 30 12.48 3.58 -10.52
CA PHE A 30 12.45 2.57 -9.47
C PHE A 30 13.80 1.87 -9.32
N ASN A 31 14.31 1.83 -8.09
CA ASN A 31 15.59 1.22 -7.74
C ASN A 31 15.48 0.38 -6.45
N GLU A 32 16.57 -0.28 -6.07
CA GLU A 32 16.62 -1.19 -4.94
C GLU A 32 16.40 -0.52 -3.57
N GLY A 33 16.50 0.82 -3.51
CA GLY A 33 16.25 1.62 -2.31
C GLY A 33 14.82 2.15 -2.20
N ASP A 34 13.98 1.95 -3.22
CA ASP A 34 12.58 2.37 -3.19
C ASP A 34 11.76 1.56 -2.18
N ARG A 35 10.77 2.23 -1.59
CA ARG A 35 9.96 1.71 -0.50
C ARG A 35 8.49 1.86 -0.85
N ILE A 36 7.75 0.77 -0.78
CA ILE A 36 6.31 0.74 -1.08
C ILE A 36 5.52 0.73 0.22
N GLY A 37 4.50 1.58 0.30
CA GLY A 37 3.50 1.55 1.36
C GLY A 37 2.13 1.25 0.77
N ILE A 38 1.39 0.30 1.35
CA ILE A 38 -0.01 0.04 1.01
C ILE A 38 -0.86 0.33 2.25
N VAL A 39 -1.78 1.28 2.15
CA VAL A 39 -2.71 1.61 3.25
C VAL A 39 -4.00 0.83 3.04
N THR A 40 -4.37 -0.02 4.00
CA THR A 40 -5.58 -0.85 3.94
C THR A 40 -6.44 -0.67 5.19
N ARG A 41 -7.77 -0.65 4.97
CA ARG A 41 -8.76 -0.32 6.00
C ARG A 41 -9.82 -1.41 6.12
N SER A 42 -10.09 -2.11 5.03
CA SER A 42 -11.07 -3.21 4.98
C SER A 42 -10.40 -4.57 5.24
N PRO A 43 -11.11 -5.55 5.84
CA PRO A 43 -10.60 -6.91 6.00
C PRO A 43 -10.16 -7.50 4.66
N GLY A 44 -8.88 -7.86 4.54
CA GLY A 44 -8.28 -8.33 3.28
C GLY A 44 -8.22 -7.28 2.17
N GLY A 45 -8.41 -5.99 2.46
CA GLY A 45 -8.54 -4.95 1.43
C GLY A 45 -7.33 -4.86 0.50
N SER A 46 -6.12 -5.02 1.05
CA SER A 46 -4.86 -5.06 0.32
C SER A 46 -4.78 -6.15 -0.75
N VAL A 47 -5.65 -7.15 -0.74
CA VAL A 47 -5.81 -8.12 -1.84
C VAL A 47 -6.04 -7.38 -3.17
N GLY A 48 -6.75 -6.25 -3.16
CA GLY A 48 -6.93 -5.37 -4.31
C GLY A 48 -5.65 -4.83 -4.97
N ALA A 49 -4.49 -4.96 -4.30
CA ALA A 49 -3.19 -4.49 -4.78
C ALA A 49 -2.10 -5.57 -4.81
N SER A 50 -2.46 -6.84 -4.62
CA SER A 50 -1.50 -7.92 -4.48
C SER A 50 -0.70 -8.24 -5.74
N ALA A 51 -1.29 -8.08 -6.94
CA ALA A 51 -0.57 -8.31 -8.18
C ALA A 51 0.57 -7.30 -8.37
N LEU A 52 0.32 -6.02 -8.11
CA LEU A 52 1.34 -4.97 -8.16
C LEU A 52 2.37 -5.10 -7.03
N LEU A 53 1.94 -5.51 -5.82
CA LEU A 53 2.85 -5.82 -4.71
C LEU A 53 3.85 -6.90 -5.10
N LEU A 54 3.36 -8.06 -5.59
CA LEU A 54 4.24 -9.16 -6.01
C LEU A 54 5.12 -8.78 -7.21
N ALA A 55 4.60 -8.02 -8.17
CA ALA A 55 5.40 -7.47 -9.26
C ALA A 55 6.55 -6.61 -8.76
N ALA A 56 6.31 -5.76 -7.75
CA ALA A 56 7.34 -4.92 -7.16
C ALA A 56 8.33 -5.71 -6.30
N ILE A 57 7.88 -6.74 -5.60
CA ILE A 57 8.74 -7.60 -4.77
C ILE A 57 9.71 -8.37 -5.65
N THR A 58 9.20 -8.92 -6.76
CA THR A 58 10.03 -9.60 -7.75
C THR A 58 10.98 -8.64 -8.45
N ARG A 59 10.57 -7.38 -8.70
CA ARG A 59 11.45 -6.33 -9.22
C ARG A 59 12.60 -6.02 -8.28
N PHE A 60 12.32 -5.92 -6.98
CA PHE A 60 13.38 -5.78 -5.98
C PHE A 60 14.36 -6.95 -6.03
N TYR A 61 13.85 -8.18 -6.08
CA TYR A 61 14.72 -9.36 -6.16
C TYR A 61 15.53 -9.43 -7.45
N ASP A 62 15.05 -8.89 -8.56
CA ASP A 62 15.82 -8.81 -9.81
C ASP A 62 17.13 -8.04 -9.66
N PHE A 63 17.20 -7.01 -8.81
CA PHE A 63 18.44 -6.29 -8.52
C PHE A 63 19.49 -7.15 -7.80
N TYR A 64 19.05 -8.17 -7.06
CA TYR A 64 19.92 -8.99 -6.21
C TYR A 64 20.00 -10.45 -6.64
N ARG A 65 19.26 -10.87 -7.68
CA ARG A 65 18.99 -12.29 -8.00
C ARG A 65 20.23 -13.19 -7.97
N PRO A 66 21.41 -12.80 -8.50
CA PRO A 66 22.62 -13.64 -8.43
C PRO A 66 23.16 -13.84 -7.00
N LEU A 67 22.87 -12.91 -6.10
CA LEU A 67 23.36 -12.84 -4.71
C LEU A 67 22.40 -13.52 -3.72
N LEU A 68 21.14 -13.72 -4.08
CA LEU A 68 20.12 -14.31 -3.21
C LEU A 68 20.35 -15.80 -2.98
N GLY A 69 19.97 -16.28 -1.80
CA GLY A 69 20.01 -17.70 -1.44
C GLY A 69 20.00 -17.94 0.07
N ASN A 70 19.90 -19.21 0.47
CA ASN A 70 19.91 -19.62 1.88
C ASN A 70 21.27 -20.16 2.35
N GLU A 71 22.20 -20.38 1.42
CA GLU A 71 23.54 -20.91 1.72
C GLU A 71 24.47 -19.84 2.32
N PRO A 72 25.50 -20.23 3.09
CA PRO A 72 26.50 -19.29 3.59
C PRO A 72 27.10 -18.41 2.49
N GLY A 73 27.14 -17.09 2.72
CA GLY A 73 27.64 -16.11 1.75
C GLY A 73 26.59 -15.60 0.75
N LYS A 74 25.35 -16.11 0.80
CA LYS A 74 24.21 -15.55 0.04
C LYS A 74 23.41 -14.55 0.87
N LEU A 75 22.75 -13.62 0.18
CA LEU A 75 21.87 -12.62 0.78
C LEU A 75 20.49 -13.22 1.07
N ARG A 76 20.03 -13.05 2.30
CA ARG A 76 18.66 -13.34 2.73
C ARG A 76 17.98 -12.04 3.15
N ILE A 77 17.54 -11.28 2.15
CA ILE A 77 16.99 -9.94 2.31
C ILE A 77 15.56 -9.89 1.77
N TYR A 78 14.79 -8.94 2.25
CA TYR A 78 13.40 -8.71 1.83
C TYR A 78 13.21 -7.22 1.58
N PRO A 79 12.39 -6.83 0.58
CA PRO A 79 12.19 -5.42 0.25
C PRO A 79 11.56 -4.65 1.40
N ASP A 80 11.94 -3.38 1.59
CA ASP A 80 11.35 -2.49 2.59
C ASP A 80 9.98 -1.98 2.11
N TYR A 81 9.04 -2.92 1.97
CA TYR A 81 7.65 -2.68 1.63
C TYR A 81 6.77 -2.96 2.83
N PHE A 82 5.79 -2.09 3.06
CA PHE A 82 5.02 -2.04 4.30
C PHE A 82 3.53 -2.03 4.00
N ILE A 83 2.77 -2.73 4.82
CA ILE A 83 1.31 -2.66 4.82
C ILE A 83 0.89 -1.89 6.07
N PHE A 84 0.19 -0.78 5.87
CA PHE A 84 -0.36 0.05 6.93
C PHE A 84 -1.82 -0.33 7.12
N HIS A 85 -2.07 -1.10 8.17
CA HIS A 85 -3.39 -1.56 8.56
C HIS A 85 -4.02 -0.53 9.48
N VAL A 86 -5.10 0.09 9.02
CA VAL A 86 -5.81 1.07 9.84
C VAL A 86 -6.76 0.37 10.81
N GLY A 87 -6.67 0.76 12.09
CA GLY A 87 -7.46 0.25 13.22
C GLY A 87 -7.00 -1.11 13.73
N GLN A 88 -6.85 -2.10 12.85
CA GLN A 88 -6.45 -3.47 13.20
C GLN A 88 -5.79 -4.15 12.01
N LYS A 89 -5.02 -5.22 12.26
CA LYS A 89 -4.41 -6.03 11.18
C LYS A 89 -5.50 -6.69 10.32
N GLN A 90 -5.54 -6.34 9.04
CA GLN A 90 -6.60 -6.73 8.10
C GLN A 90 -6.31 -8.05 7.36
N MET A 91 -5.04 -8.43 7.22
CA MET A 91 -4.57 -9.68 6.57
C MET A 91 -3.08 -9.88 6.88
N ASP A 92 -2.56 -11.09 6.64
CA ASP A 92 -1.13 -11.38 6.61
C ASP A 92 -0.60 -11.50 5.16
N HIS A 93 0.59 -10.96 4.90
CA HIS A 93 1.22 -10.90 3.57
C HIS A 93 2.52 -11.71 3.51
N TYR A 94 2.76 -12.60 4.47
CA TYR A 94 3.95 -13.44 4.56
C TYR A 94 4.22 -14.23 3.27
N TRP A 95 3.19 -14.86 2.70
CA TRP A 95 3.32 -15.66 1.48
C TRP A 95 3.67 -14.82 0.25
N MET A 96 3.46 -13.51 0.31
CA MET A 96 3.89 -12.56 -0.72
C MET A 96 5.27 -11.97 -0.45
N ASP A 97 6.01 -12.42 0.57
CA ASP A 97 7.33 -11.91 0.99
C ASP A 97 7.32 -10.51 1.62
N VAL A 98 6.20 -10.06 2.21
CA VAL A 98 6.22 -8.95 3.17
C VAL A 98 6.75 -9.48 4.50
N TRP A 99 8.05 -9.30 4.72
CA TRP A 99 8.75 -9.86 5.89
C TRP A 99 9.98 -8.99 6.24
N PRO A 100 10.32 -8.80 7.53
CA PRO A 100 9.80 -9.45 8.74
C PRO A 100 8.41 -8.95 9.19
N PRO A 101 7.82 -9.54 10.26
CA PRO A 101 6.49 -9.16 10.74
C PRO A 101 6.33 -7.68 11.09
N ASN A 102 7.42 -6.97 11.39
CA ASN A 102 7.40 -5.53 11.65
C ASN A 102 7.08 -4.67 10.40
N LYS A 103 6.93 -5.28 9.23
CA LYS A 103 6.44 -4.64 8.00
C LYS A 103 4.91 -4.62 7.88
N GLU A 104 4.22 -5.39 8.74
CA GLU A 104 2.80 -5.28 8.98
C GLU A 104 2.58 -4.24 10.09
N VAL A 105 2.18 -3.04 9.71
CA VAL A 105 2.12 -1.87 10.60
C VAL A 105 0.67 -1.58 10.95
N VAL A 106 0.28 -1.76 12.21
CA VAL A 106 -1.06 -1.35 12.68
C VAL A 106 -0.96 0.08 13.20
N VAL A 107 -1.87 0.93 12.73
CA VAL A 107 -2.01 2.35 13.14
C VAL A 107 -3.46 2.61 13.51
N GLU A 108 -3.70 3.56 14.41
CA GLU A 108 -5.06 4.04 14.66
C GLU A 108 -5.66 4.71 13.42
N ASP A 109 -6.98 4.86 13.37
CA ASP A 109 -7.65 5.69 12.35
C ASP A 109 -7.52 7.19 12.66
N ASP A 110 -6.26 7.63 12.78
CA ASP A 110 -5.82 9.00 13.02
C ASP A 110 -4.99 9.45 11.80
N PRO A 111 -5.45 10.46 11.02
CA PRO A 111 -4.75 10.91 9.81
C PRO A 111 -3.27 11.22 10.05
N GLU A 112 -2.95 11.85 11.18
CA GLU A 112 -1.57 12.22 11.51
C GLU A 112 -0.73 10.98 11.81
N GLU A 113 -1.24 10.02 12.59
CA GLU A 113 -0.52 8.79 12.92
C GLU A 113 -0.23 7.93 11.68
N ILE A 114 -1.22 7.84 10.77
CA ILE A 114 -1.07 7.13 9.50
C ILE A 114 0.07 7.78 8.69
N LEU A 115 0.03 9.11 8.51
CA LEU A 115 1.02 9.82 7.69
C LEU A 115 2.40 9.87 8.35
N GLU A 116 2.50 10.00 9.68
CA GLU A 116 3.74 9.87 10.44
C GLU A 116 4.36 8.49 10.22
N SER A 117 3.56 7.43 10.37
CA SER A 117 4.04 6.05 10.20
C SER A 117 4.57 5.77 8.80
N ILE A 118 3.95 6.37 7.78
CA ILE A 118 4.39 6.35 6.39
C ILE A 118 5.72 7.13 6.23
N ASN A 119 5.81 8.32 6.82
CA ASN A 119 7.03 9.15 6.77
C ASN A 119 8.22 8.48 7.47
N ASP A 120 8.02 7.92 8.66
CA ASP A 120 9.04 7.25 9.48
C ASP A 120 9.67 6.06 8.75
N ARG A 121 8.91 5.42 7.86
CA ARG A 121 9.37 4.30 7.04
C ARG A 121 9.97 4.73 5.71
N GLY A 122 9.93 6.02 5.39
CA GLY A 122 10.54 6.59 4.20
C GLY A 122 9.86 6.15 2.91
N ILE A 123 8.55 5.91 2.91
CA ILE A 123 7.81 5.44 1.73
C ILE A 123 8.03 6.38 0.53
N THR A 124 8.38 5.80 -0.63
CA THR A 124 8.64 6.52 -1.88
C THR A 124 7.57 6.24 -2.94
N ARG A 125 6.80 5.15 -2.80
CA ARG A 125 5.65 4.79 -3.65
C ARG A 125 4.47 4.39 -2.75
N LEU A 126 3.34 5.07 -2.89
CA LEU A 126 2.19 4.89 -1.99
C LEU A 126 0.98 4.34 -2.73
N LEU A 127 0.34 3.31 -2.17
CA LEU A 127 -0.94 2.80 -2.61
C LEU A 127 -1.98 3.05 -1.50
N VAL A 128 -3.14 3.59 -1.85
CA VAL A 128 -4.24 3.85 -0.92
C VAL A 128 -5.54 3.29 -1.46
N GLU A 129 -6.42 2.83 -0.58
CA GLU A 129 -7.78 2.45 -0.98
C GLU A 129 -8.50 3.65 -1.60
N ASP A 130 -9.26 3.41 -2.69
CA ASP A 130 -9.95 4.45 -3.47
C ASP A 130 -11.21 4.96 -2.74
N ILE A 131 -10.98 5.69 -1.66
CA ILE A 131 -12.02 6.33 -0.85
C ILE A 131 -12.25 7.78 -1.29
N THR A 132 -13.34 8.38 -0.81
CA THR A 132 -13.62 9.80 -1.12
C THR A 132 -12.55 10.68 -0.46
N PRO A 133 -11.82 11.53 -1.21
CA PRO A 133 -10.79 12.37 -0.64
C PRO A 133 -11.39 13.43 0.29
N SER A 134 -10.83 13.56 1.49
CA SER A 134 -11.20 14.59 2.47
C SER A 134 -10.05 15.57 2.66
N GLN A 135 -10.32 16.86 2.46
CA GLN A 135 -9.29 17.90 2.56
C GLN A 135 -8.88 18.14 4.01
N PRO A 136 -7.61 17.95 4.39
CA PRO A 136 -7.19 18.11 5.78
C PRO A 136 -7.04 19.59 6.16
N THR A 137 -7.33 19.89 7.42
CA THR A 137 -6.93 21.15 8.02
C THR A 137 -5.47 21.06 8.46
N LEU A 138 -4.61 21.88 7.86
CA LEU A 138 -3.17 21.86 8.12
C LEU A 138 -2.79 22.75 9.30
N LEU A 139 -2.17 22.16 10.32
CA LEU A 139 -1.58 22.86 11.46
C LEU A 139 -0.14 23.33 11.15
N ARG A 140 0.17 24.62 11.36
CA ARG A 140 1.50 25.22 11.11
C ARG A 140 2.18 25.76 12.36
N GLY A 141 1.79 25.26 13.55
CA GLY A 141 2.39 25.62 14.83
C GLY A 141 1.49 26.39 15.80
N PRO A 142 2.06 26.98 16.87
CA PRO A 142 1.31 27.54 18.00
C PRO A 142 0.40 28.72 17.67
N LYS A 143 0.58 29.39 16.53
CA LYS A 143 -0.26 30.52 16.12
C LYS A 143 -1.65 30.08 15.68
N ASP A 144 -1.81 28.82 15.30
CA ASP A 144 -3.07 28.31 14.82
C ASP A 144 -3.96 27.75 15.94
N LYS A 145 -3.53 27.79 17.22
CA LYS A 145 -4.24 27.21 18.39
C LYS A 145 -5.75 27.47 18.45
N HIS A 146 -6.18 28.66 18.03
CA HIS A 146 -7.59 29.07 18.09
C HIS A 146 -8.43 28.53 16.90
N ARG A 147 -7.79 28.06 15.83
CA ARG A 147 -8.45 27.49 14.65
C ARG A 147 -9.02 26.09 14.90
N TRP A 148 -8.52 25.39 15.93
CA TRP A 148 -8.80 23.96 16.16
C TRP A 148 -10.01 23.66 17.05
N GLN A 149 -10.53 24.66 17.77
CA GLN A 149 -11.66 24.45 18.69
C GLN A 149 -13.02 24.47 18.00
N SER A 150 -13.08 24.83 16.71
CA SER A 150 -14.35 25.15 16.03
C SER A 150 -14.69 24.29 14.81
N ASP A 151 -13.77 23.48 14.29
CA ASP A 151 -14.03 22.71 13.06
C ASP A 151 -13.52 21.26 13.17
N THR A 152 -14.44 20.34 13.43
CA THR A 152 -14.22 18.88 13.47
C THR A 152 -14.76 18.18 12.22
N SER A 153 -14.99 18.93 11.13
CA SER A 153 -15.56 18.40 9.89
C SER A 153 -14.51 17.84 8.92
N SER A 154 -13.22 17.98 9.25
CA SER A 154 -12.11 17.60 8.38
C SER A 154 -10.98 16.91 9.17
N PRO A 155 -10.22 15.99 8.54
CA PRO A 155 -8.99 15.44 9.11
C PRO A 155 -8.03 16.57 9.49
N ILE A 156 -7.20 16.35 10.51
CA ILE A 156 -6.19 17.32 10.96
C ILE A 156 -4.82 16.72 10.72
N LEU A 157 -3.93 17.48 10.08
CA LEU A 157 -2.55 17.08 9.81
C LEU A 157 -1.58 18.21 10.15
N LEU A 158 -0.37 17.88 10.55
CA LEU A 158 0.73 18.84 10.59
C LEU A 158 1.20 19.17 9.17
N ALA A 159 1.38 20.46 8.89
CA ALA A 159 1.85 20.92 7.58
C ALA A 159 3.24 20.37 7.25
N GLU A 160 4.10 20.20 8.25
CA GLU A 160 5.44 19.63 8.13
C GLU A 160 5.39 18.14 7.78
N THR A 161 4.45 17.39 8.36
CA THR A 161 4.25 15.96 8.06
C THR A 161 3.79 15.77 6.61
N VAL A 162 2.87 16.62 6.14
CA VAL A 162 2.44 16.65 4.73
C VAL A 162 3.60 17.02 3.80
N ALA A 163 4.33 18.09 4.10
CA ALA A 163 5.44 18.54 3.26
C ALA A 163 6.55 17.47 3.14
N SER A 164 6.86 16.74 4.23
CA SER A 164 7.80 15.62 4.21
C SER A 164 7.35 14.50 3.27
N ALA A 165 6.06 14.16 3.27
CA ALA A 165 5.51 13.13 2.40
C ALA A 165 5.55 13.56 0.93
N GLU A 166 5.10 14.79 0.62
CA GLU A 166 5.10 15.34 -0.74
C GLU A 166 6.51 15.47 -1.32
N GLN A 167 7.51 15.80 -0.48
CA GLN A 167 8.90 15.88 -0.92
C GLN A 167 9.50 14.51 -1.28
N ARG A 168 9.11 13.45 -0.57
CA ARG A 168 9.74 12.12 -0.69
C ARG A 168 9.04 11.23 -1.71
N MET A 169 7.71 11.25 -1.76
CA MET A 169 6.95 10.33 -2.58
C MET A 169 7.01 10.71 -4.05
N VAL A 170 7.31 9.73 -4.89
CA VAL A 170 7.43 9.91 -6.35
C VAL A 170 6.16 9.46 -7.06
N THR A 171 5.48 8.44 -6.56
CA THR A 171 4.27 7.89 -7.17
C THR A 171 3.22 7.58 -6.12
N ALA A 172 1.97 7.89 -6.43
CA ALA A 172 0.83 7.44 -5.66
C ALA A 172 -0.24 6.82 -6.58
N LEU A 173 -0.83 5.71 -6.14
CA LEU A 173 -1.91 5.02 -6.85
C LEU A 173 -3.10 4.80 -5.88
N ALA A 174 -4.31 5.03 -6.37
CA ALA A 174 -5.52 4.54 -5.73
C ALA A 174 -5.82 3.12 -6.23
N TYR A 175 -6.25 2.25 -5.32
CA TYR A 175 -6.69 0.89 -5.63
C TYR A 175 -8.03 0.60 -4.96
N HIS A 176 -8.85 -0.26 -5.54
CA HIS A 176 -10.07 -0.74 -4.88
C HIS A 176 -9.84 -2.11 -4.25
N PRO A 177 -10.38 -2.42 -3.05
CA PRO A 177 -10.24 -3.73 -2.40
C PRO A 177 -10.60 -4.94 -3.28
N THR A 178 -11.51 -4.75 -4.24
CA THR A 178 -11.89 -5.82 -5.17
C THR A 178 -10.86 -6.09 -6.26
N GLY A 179 -9.86 -5.22 -6.44
CA GLY A 179 -8.93 -5.23 -7.57
C GLY A 179 -9.43 -4.49 -8.80
N GLN A 180 -10.62 -3.89 -8.77
CA GLN A 180 -11.18 -3.10 -9.88
C GLN A 180 -11.42 -1.65 -9.45
N THR A 181 -10.49 -0.78 -9.80
CA THR A 181 -10.54 0.65 -9.48
C THR A 181 -11.33 1.43 -10.54
N ALA A 182 -12.06 2.47 -10.11
CA ALA A 182 -12.82 3.33 -11.01
C ALA A 182 -11.89 4.27 -11.80
N HIS A 183 -12.16 4.43 -13.10
CA HIS A 183 -11.34 5.23 -14.03
C HIS A 183 -9.85 4.85 -13.99
N PRO A 184 -9.50 3.56 -14.17
CA PRO A 184 -8.13 3.13 -14.05
C PRO A 184 -7.32 3.56 -15.27
N ASP A 185 -6.08 3.96 -15.03
CA ASP A 185 -5.07 4.20 -16.05
C ASP A 185 -3.93 3.20 -15.97
N VAL A 186 -3.84 2.40 -14.91
CA VAL A 186 -2.86 1.34 -14.72
C VAL A 186 -3.56 -0.01 -14.57
N CYS A 187 -3.02 -1.05 -15.21
CA CYS A 187 -3.44 -2.43 -14.97
C CYS A 187 -2.22 -3.33 -14.82
N VAL A 188 -2.29 -4.27 -13.87
CA VAL A 188 -1.29 -5.32 -13.69
C VAL A 188 -1.98 -6.67 -13.74
N THR A 189 -1.49 -7.53 -14.62
CA THR A 189 -1.99 -8.90 -14.77
C THR A 189 -0.94 -9.87 -14.26
N SER A 190 -1.34 -10.74 -13.34
CA SER A 190 -0.51 -11.73 -12.67
C SER A 190 -0.54 -13.09 -13.38
N CYS A 191 0.50 -13.90 -13.14
CA CYS A 191 0.55 -15.30 -13.53
C CYS A 191 -0.09 -16.22 -12.46
N GLN A 192 -0.29 -17.48 -12.81
CA GLN A 192 -0.91 -18.47 -11.92
C GLN A 192 -0.14 -18.70 -10.61
N GLU A 193 1.19 -18.67 -10.65
CA GLU A 193 2.02 -18.84 -9.45
C GLU A 193 1.93 -17.64 -8.51
N ALA A 194 1.82 -16.41 -9.05
CA ALA A 194 1.55 -15.23 -8.23
C ALA A 194 0.18 -15.36 -7.53
N GLU A 195 -0.86 -15.77 -8.26
CA GLU A 195 -2.19 -15.99 -7.69
C GLU A 195 -2.22 -17.06 -6.59
N ARG A 196 -1.37 -18.08 -6.70
CA ARG A 196 -1.22 -19.09 -5.64
C ARG A 196 -0.75 -18.44 -4.33
N TYR A 197 0.25 -17.57 -4.34
CA TYR A 197 0.71 -16.88 -3.12
C TYR A 197 -0.32 -15.92 -2.54
N ILE A 198 -1.11 -15.26 -3.40
CA ILE A 198 -2.20 -14.40 -2.97
C ILE A 198 -3.27 -15.22 -2.24
N ARG A 199 -3.68 -16.36 -2.81
CA ARG A 199 -4.65 -17.25 -2.17
C ARG A 199 -4.14 -17.85 -0.87
N MET A 200 -2.86 -18.22 -0.79
CA MET A 200 -2.25 -18.69 0.45
C MET A 200 -2.25 -17.59 1.53
N SER A 201 -2.04 -16.33 1.15
CA SER A 201 -2.13 -15.20 2.09
C SER A 201 -3.55 -15.03 2.65
N ILE A 202 -4.59 -15.20 1.82
CA ILE A 202 -5.99 -15.16 2.24
C ILE A 202 -6.30 -16.31 3.21
N GLU A 203 -5.91 -17.54 2.87
CA GLU A 203 -6.24 -18.74 3.65
C GLU A 203 -5.53 -18.80 5.00
N GLU A 204 -4.24 -18.44 5.04
CA GLU A 204 -3.40 -18.56 6.23
C GLU A 204 -3.48 -17.32 7.14
N SER A 205 -4.32 -16.34 6.80
CA SER A 205 -4.55 -15.15 7.63
C SER A 205 -5.45 -15.46 8.82
N GLU A 206 -4.87 -15.44 10.02
CA GLU A 206 -5.58 -15.69 11.29
C GLU A 206 -6.66 -14.63 11.61
N ASN A 207 -6.50 -13.41 11.10
CA ASN A 207 -7.40 -12.28 11.41
C ASN A 207 -8.64 -12.22 10.51
N LEU A 208 -8.71 -13.06 9.47
CA LEU A 208 -9.86 -13.11 8.57
C LEU A 208 -10.88 -14.14 9.05
N ARG A 209 -12.13 -13.70 9.17
CA ARG A 209 -13.27 -14.57 9.44
C ARG A 209 -13.59 -15.44 8.22
N PRO A 210 -14.22 -16.62 8.40
CA PRO A 210 -14.55 -17.50 7.27
C PRO A 210 -15.35 -16.82 6.16
N GLU A 211 -16.32 -15.96 6.52
CA GLU A 211 -17.13 -15.20 5.58
C GLU A 211 -16.32 -14.15 4.80
N GLU A 212 -15.29 -13.56 5.42
CA GLU A 212 -14.39 -12.61 4.77
C GLU A 212 -13.49 -13.33 3.77
N ARG A 213 -12.94 -14.50 4.14
CA ARG A 213 -12.15 -15.33 3.22
C ARG A 213 -12.96 -15.74 1.99
N GLU A 214 -14.19 -16.21 2.19
CA GLU A 214 -15.06 -16.61 1.09
C GLU A 214 -15.40 -15.42 0.17
N ALA A 215 -15.66 -14.25 0.75
CA ALA A 215 -15.91 -13.02 -0.01
C ALA A 215 -14.67 -12.60 -0.83
N LEU A 216 -13.47 -12.70 -0.25
CA LEU A 216 -12.22 -12.40 -0.95
C LEU A 216 -11.98 -13.39 -2.10
N HIS A 217 -12.21 -14.69 -1.88
CA HIS A 217 -12.12 -15.69 -2.95
C HIS A 217 -13.10 -15.43 -4.08
N THR A 218 -14.38 -15.18 -3.75
CA THR A 218 -15.41 -14.84 -4.73
C THR A 218 -15.01 -13.62 -5.56
N THR A 219 -14.50 -12.58 -4.89
CA THR A 219 -14.08 -11.34 -5.53
C THR A 219 -12.86 -11.56 -6.43
N ARG A 220 -11.89 -12.36 -5.98
CA ARG A 220 -10.73 -12.77 -6.79
C ARG A 220 -11.12 -13.58 -8.00
N ASP A 221 -12.01 -14.54 -7.85
CA ASP A 221 -12.49 -15.39 -8.95
C ASP A 221 -13.18 -14.55 -10.04
N ALA A 222 -13.87 -13.48 -9.65
CA ALA A 222 -14.49 -12.54 -10.59
C ALA A 222 -13.49 -11.72 -11.43
N LEU A 223 -12.21 -11.66 -11.03
CA LEU A 223 -11.16 -10.99 -11.81
C LEU A 223 -10.56 -11.86 -12.92
N TYR A 224 -10.86 -13.17 -12.93
CA TYR A 224 -10.30 -14.06 -13.94
C TYR A 224 -10.85 -13.75 -15.33
N SER A 225 -9.93 -13.51 -16.27
CA SER A 225 -10.23 -13.42 -17.68
C SER A 225 -9.14 -14.15 -18.45
N ASN A 226 -9.55 -15.08 -19.33
CA ASN A 226 -8.62 -15.89 -20.13
C ASN A 226 -7.53 -16.61 -19.30
N GLY A 227 -7.87 -17.04 -18.08
CA GLY A 227 -6.96 -17.77 -17.19
C GLY A 227 -5.94 -16.90 -16.43
N GLN A 228 -6.06 -15.57 -16.50
CA GLN A 228 -5.21 -14.63 -15.75
C GLN A 228 -6.08 -13.69 -14.89
N VAL A 229 -5.50 -13.17 -13.82
CA VAL A 229 -6.12 -12.18 -12.93
C VAL A 229 -5.53 -10.81 -13.26
N SER A 230 -6.39 -9.81 -13.44
CA SER A 230 -5.97 -8.43 -13.70
C SER A 230 -6.52 -7.50 -12.63
N GLU A 231 -5.62 -6.78 -11.97
CA GLU A 231 -5.93 -5.69 -11.05
C GLU A 231 -5.76 -4.35 -11.76
N SER A 232 -6.61 -3.38 -11.43
CA SER A 232 -6.56 -2.03 -12.00
C SER A 232 -6.40 -0.97 -10.92
N TYR A 233 -5.70 0.11 -11.27
CA TYR A 233 -5.32 1.19 -10.38
C TYR A 233 -5.47 2.53 -11.09
N ARG A 234 -5.57 3.59 -10.29
CA ARG A 234 -5.62 4.97 -10.79
C ARG A 234 -4.44 5.77 -10.26
N SER A 235 -3.61 6.29 -11.17
CA SER A 235 -2.57 7.26 -10.82
C SER A 235 -3.19 8.52 -10.25
N ILE A 236 -2.70 8.95 -9.10
CA ILE A 236 -3.16 10.14 -8.40
C ILE A 236 -1.97 10.99 -7.94
N ALA A 237 -2.20 12.27 -7.69
CA ALA A 237 -1.19 13.11 -7.06
C ALA A 237 -0.97 12.67 -5.60
N VAL A 238 0.26 12.84 -5.08
CA VAL A 238 0.57 12.53 -3.66
C VAL A 238 -0.35 13.29 -2.71
N ALA A 239 -0.59 14.57 -2.96
CA ALA A 239 -1.52 15.39 -2.17
C ALA A 239 -2.94 14.78 -2.13
N GLN A 240 -3.40 14.18 -3.23
CA GLN A 240 -4.69 13.51 -3.29
C GLN A 240 -4.67 12.19 -2.50
N ALA A 241 -3.58 11.42 -2.56
CA ALA A 241 -3.42 10.21 -1.77
C ALA A 241 -3.43 10.49 -0.26
N ILE A 242 -2.82 11.60 0.18
CA ILE A 242 -2.88 12.06 1.57
C ILE A 242 -4.33 12.34 2.00
N CYS A 243 -5.13 12.94 1.12
CA CYS A 243 -6.56 13.17 1.37
C CYS A 243 -7.39 11.87 1.43
N MET A 244 -6.84 10.74 0.98
CA MET A 244 -7.49 9.42 0.94
C MET A 244 -6.97 8.47 2.04
N LEU A 245 -6.21 8.96 3.02
CA LEU A 245 -5.70 8.10 4.11
C LEU A 245 -6.78 7.70 5.12
N THR A 246 -7.79 8.56 5.31
CA THR A 246 -8.86 8.34 6.29
C THR A 246 -10.14 9.08 5.93
N GLU A 247 -11.27 8.50 6.34
CA GLU A 247 -12.58 9.15 6.36
C GLU A 247 -12.86 9.79 7.75
N SER A 248 -12.04 9.49 8.76
CA SER A 248 -12.17 10.01 10.11
C SER A 248 -11.80 11.49 10.15
N THR A 249 -12.73 12.29 10.67
CA THR A 249 -12.49 13.70 11.01
C THR A 249 -12.16 13.89 12.49
N THR A 250 -12.05 12.79 13.24
CA THR A 250 -11.78 12.82 14.68
C THR A 250 -10.29 12.92 14.93
N SER A 251 -9.88 13.86 15.77
CA SER A 251 -8.48 13.96 16.21
C SER A 251 -8.13 12.77 17.09
N GLY A 252 -7.29 11.86 16.59
CA GLY A 252 -6.82 10.71 17.34
C GLY A 252 -5.70 11.04 18.34
N PRO A 253 -5.12 10.02 19.00
CA PRO A 253 -4.09 10.21 20.01
C PRO A 253 -2.84 10.94 19.52
N ALA A 254 -2.38 10.70 18.28
CA ALA A 254 -1.20 11.36 17.72
C ALA A 254 -1.48 12.83 17.45
N THR A 255 -2.59 13.13 16.77
CA THR A 255 -3.03 14.50 16.51
C THR A 255 -3.15 15.30 17.82
N ARG A 256 -3.83 14.75 18.83
CA ARG A 256 -4.01 15.41 20.14
C ARG A 256 -2.68 15.65 20.87
N ARG A 257 -1.71 14.74 20.73
CA ARG A 257 -0.38 14.88 21.34
C ARG A 257 0.37 16.08 20.79
N HIS A 258 0.31 16.31 19.48
CA HIS A 258 0.93 17.49 18.87
C HIS A 258 0.21 18.77 19.24
N MET A 259 -1.13 18.74 19.25
CA MET A 259 -1.93 19.88 19.71
C MET A 259 -1.60 20.28 21.15
N ALA A 260 -1.35 19.31 22.04
CA ALA A 260 -1.00 19.57 23.44
C ALA A 260 0.41 20.15 23.64
N LYS A 261 1.33 19.95 22.69
CA LYS A 261 2.70 20.52 22.76
C LYS A 261 2.74 22.01 22.43
N TRP A 262 1.67 22.55 21.86
CA TRP A 262 1.62 23.95 21.47
C TRP A 262 0.90 24.77 22.51
#